data_AF-A9ZPF0-F1
#
_entry.id   AF-A9ZPF0-F1
#
_cell.length_a   1.000
_cell.length_b   1.000
_cell.length_c   1.000
_cell.angle_alpha   90.00
_cell.angle_beta   90.00
_cell.angle_gamma   90.00
#
_symmetry.space_group_name_H-M   'P 1'
#
loop_
_entity.id
_entity.type
_entity.pdbx_description
1 polymer ?
#
loop_
_entity_poly.entity_id
_entity_poly.type
_entity_poly.pdbx_seq_one_letter_code
_entity_poly.pdbx_strand_id
1 'polypeptide(L)'
;MRCSVFVFLACMTLLSTTEVFAARLPIQQLRCQCVKTYTGKPINPKLIQSLQTIPAGARCKNMEVIATVKKGKTCLNPKDEWVTKIIEGRSVKVPTRGPFTTLPPNSTSAPQLTSKM
;
A
#
# COMPACT_ATOMS: atom_id res chain seq x y z
N MET A 1 -55.49 8.78 -23.61
CA MET A 1 -54.68 7.58 -23.98
C MET A 1 -53.21 7.90 -24.25
N ARG A 2 -52.89 8.81 -25.18
CA ARG A 2 -51.50 9.07 -25.63
C ARG A 2 -50.55 9.55 -24.53
N CYS A 3 -50.98 10.45 -23.65
CA CYS A 3 -50.14 10.94 -22.54
C CYS A 3 -49.73 9.83 -21.57
N SER A 4 -50.65 8.90 -21.29
CA SER A 4 -50.36 7.77 -20.39
C SER A 4 -49.26 6.87 -20.98
N VAL A 5 -49.31 6.60 -22.28
CA VAL A 5 -48.26 5.84 -22.98
C VAL A 5 -46.89 6.53 -22.89
N PHE A 6 -46.82 7.84 -23.07
CA PHE A 6 -45.55 8.58 -22.95
C PHE A 6 -44.97 8.53 -21.53
N VAL A 7 -45.80 8.65 -20.49
CA VAL A 7 -45.35 8.57 -19.09
C VAL A 7 -44.83 7.16 -18.76
N PHE A 8 -45.51 6.11 -19.22
CA PHE A 8 -45.04 4.73 -19.03
C PHE A 8 -43.70 4.49 -19.74
N LEU A 9 -43.54 4.97 -20.99
CA LEU A 9 -42.28 4.84 -21.72
C LEU A 9 -41.13 5.57 -21.02
N ALA A 10 -41.35 6.82 -20.59
CA ALA A 10 -40.36 7.59 -19.84
C ALA A 10 -39.97 6.91 -18.53
N CYS A 11 -40.95 6.36 -17.79
CA CYS A 11 -40.70 5.63 -16.55
C CYS A 11 -39.87 4.37 -16.78
N MET A 12 -40.19 3.57 -17.81
CA MET A 12 -39.42 2.38 -18.18
C MET A 12 -38.00 2.71 -18.62
N THR A 13 -37.78 3.82 -19.34
CA THR A 13 -36.43 4.28 -19.69
C THR A 13 -35.62 4.75 -18.48
N LEU A 14 -36.29 5.31 -17.46
CA LEU A 14 -35.60 5.72 -16.23
C LEU A 14 -35.25 4.51 -15.38
N LEU A 15 -36.15 3.53 -15.26
CA LEU A 15 -35.88 2.27 -14.53
C LEU A 15 -34.75 1.46 -15.18
N SER A 16 -34.72 1.37 -16.51
CA SER A 16 -33.67 0.63 -17.20
C SER A 16 -32.29 1.29 -17.10
N THR A 17 -32.22 2.61 -16.91
CA THR A 17 -30.95 3.31 -16.68
C THR A 17 -30.46 3.23 -15.24
N THR A 18 -31.34 3.10 -14.24
CA THR A 18 -30.95 2.99 -12.81
C THR A 18 -30.30 1.64 -12.46
N GLU A 19 -30.68 0.56 -13.14
CA GLU A 19 -30.15 -0.80 -12.88
C GLU A 19 -28.65 -0.96 -13.22
N VAL A 20 -28.05 -0.02 -13.96
CA VAL A 20 -26.64 -0.12 -14.38
C VAL A 20 -25.66 0.43 -13.33
N PHE A 21 -26.13 1.17 -12.31
CA PHE A 21 -25.25 1.80 -11.32
C PHE A 21 -24.87 0.89 -10.13
N ALA A 22 -25.58 -0.22 -9.91
CA ALA A 22 -25.36 -1.07 -8.73
C ALA A 22 -24.26 -2.13 -8.92
N ALA A 23 -23.86 -2.47 -10.14
CA ALA A 23 -23.14 -3.73 -10.39
C ALA A 23 -21.62 -3.63 -10.51
N ARG A 24 -21.01 -2.45 -10.33
CA ARG A 24 -19.53 -2.34 -10.37
C ARG A 24 -19.00 -1.45 -9.26
N LEU A 25 -19.32 -1.76 -8.01
CA LEU A 25 -18.25 -1.64 -7.02
C LEU A 25 -17.16 -2.58 -7.55
N PRO A 26 -15.99 -2.10 -7.99
CA PRO A 26 -14.90 -3.02 -8.28
C PRO A 26 -14.72 -3.75 -6.96
N ILE A 27 -15.05 -5.04 -6.93
CA ILE A 27 -14.62 -5.92 -5.88
C ILE A 27 -13.12 -5.68 -5.91
N GLN A 28 -12.60 -4.88 -4.98
CA GLN A 28 -11.19 -4.72 -4.79
C GLN A 28 -10.78 -6.10 -4.29
N GLN A 29 -10.60 -7.02 -5.23
CA GLN A 29 -10.05 -8.33 -4.97
C GLN A 29 -8.73 -7.98 -4.33
N LEU A 30 -8.66 -8.15 -3.00
CA LEU A 30 -7.45 -8.00 -2.24
C LEU A 30 -6.46 -8.99 -2.86
N ARG A 31 -5.60 -8.50 -3.75
CA ARG A 31 -4.62 -9.29 -4.47
C ARG A 31 -3.28 -8.91 -3.88
N CYS A 32 -2.88 -9.74 -2.94
CA CYS A 32 -1.53 -9.76 -2.39
C CYS A 32 -0.52 -10.06 -3.52
N GLN A 33 0.69 -9.50 -3.45
CA GLN A 33 1.70 -9.68 -4.51
C GLN A 33 2.27 -11.10 -4.50
N CYS A 34 2.22 -11.78 -3.36
CA CYS A 34 2.71 -13.13 -3.20
C CYS A 34 1.64 -14.16 -3.53
N VAL A 35 1.90 -14.96 -4.57
CA VAL A 35 1.09 -16.14 -4.91
C VAL A 35 1.49 -17.35 -4.06
N LYS A 36 2.78 -17.47 -3.74
CA LYS A 36 3.33 -18.58 -2.95
C LYS A 36 4.38 -18.09 -1.98
N THR A 37 4.25 -18.49 -0.73
CA THR A 37 5.25 -18.26 0.32
C THR A 37 6.28 -19.38 0.33
N TYR A 38 7.54 -19.01 0.52
CA TYR A 38 8.64 -19.95 0.64
C TYR A 38 8.56 -20.70 1.99
N THR A 39 8.52 -22.03 1.94
CA THR A 39 8.42 -22.93 3.11
C THR A 39 9.65 -23.83 3.28
N GLY A 40 10.76 -23.49 2.61
CA GLY A 40 12.00 -24.27 2.65
C GLY A 40 12.92 -23.89 3.83
N LYS A 41 14.18 -24.31 3.72
CA LYS A 41 15.22 -24.01 4.73
C LYS A 41 15.49 -22.50 4.80
N PRO A 42 15.82 -21.94 5.99
CA PRO A 42 16.13 -20.53 6.13
C PRO A 42 17.15 -20.04 5.09
N ILE A 43 16.82 -18.95 4.41
CA ILE A 43 17.71 -18.36 3.41
C ILE A 43 18.78 -17.56 4.12
N ASN A 44 20.05 -17.81 3.79
CA ASN A 44 21.15 -17.03 4.34
C ASN A 44 21.01 -15.55 3.93
N PRO A 45 21.05 -14.59 4.87
CA PRO A 45 20.96 -13.15 4.56
C PRO A 45 21.96 -12.68 3.49
N LYS A 46 23.14 -13.32 3.39
CA LYS A 46 24.16 -13.01 2.38
C LYS A 46 23.71 -13.28 0.93
N LEU A 47 22.70 -14.13 0.75
CA LEU A 47 22.15 -14.47 -0.57
C LEU A 47 21.03 -13.51 -1.01
N ILE A 48 20.53 -12.68 -0.09
CA ILE A 48 19.45 -11.72 -0.33
C ILE A 48 20.06 -10.42 -0.84
N GLN A 49 19.83 -10.13 -2.11
CA GLN A 49 20.29 -8.91 -2.77
C GLN A 49 19.44 -7.71 -2.33
N SER A 50 18.12 -7.89 -2.24
CA SER A 50 17.17 -6.84 -1.85
C SER A 50 16.04 -7.44 -1.01
N LEU A 51 15.54 -6.69 -0.03
CA LEU A 51 14.43 -7.07 0.83
C LEU A 51 13.40 -5.95 0.78
N GLN A 52 12.15 -6.30 0.49
CA GLN A 52 11.02 -5.37 0.51
C GLN A 52 9.98 -5.87 1.51
N THR A 53 9.55 -4.99 2.39
CA THR A 53 8.52 -5.27 3.38
C THR A 53 7.29 -4.46 3.02
N ILE A 54 6.19 -5.14 2.74
CA ILE A 54 4.91 -4.54 2.34
C ILE A 54 3.94 -4.71 3.52
N PRO A 55 3.55 -3.64 4.21
CA PRO A 55 2.58 -3.74 5.29
C PRO A 55 1.18 -4.07 4.75
N ALA A 56 0.33 -4.59 5.64
CA ALA A 56 -1.09 -4.77 5.34
C ALA A 56 -1.74 -3.41 4.99
N GLY A 57 -2.63 -3.42 3.99
CA GLY A 57 -3.34 -2.23 3.54
C GLY A 57 -4.59 -2.57 2.72
N ALA A 58 -5.21 -1.56 2.11
CA ALA A 58 -6.46 -1.72 1.37
C ALA A 58 -6.38 -2.77 0.24
N ARG A 59 -5.20 -2.94 -0.35
CA ARG A 59 -4.96 -3.88 -1.46
C ARG A 59 -4.66 -5.31 -1.00
N CYS A 60 -4.16 -5.49 0.22
CA CYS A 60 -3.81 -6.80 0.77
C CYS A 60 -3.88 -6.75 2.30
N LYS A 61 -4.71 -7.61 2.90
CA LYS A 61 -4.90 -7.68 4.35
C LYS A 61 -3.67 -8.21 5.11
N ASN A 62 -2.78 -8.90 4.41
CA ASN A 62 -1.62 -9.54 5.01
C ASN A 62 -0.36 -8.71 4.78
N MET A 63 0.52 -8.70 5.76
CA MET A 63 1.89 -8.21 5.58
C MET A 63 2.64 -9.20 4.69
N GLU A 64 3.42 -8.71 3.74
CA GLU A 64 4.25 -9.52 2.84
C GLU A 64 5.71 -9.10 2.94
N VAL A 65 6.61 -10.08 2.86
CA VAL A 65 8.06 -9.84 2.83
C VAL A 65 8.58 -10.48 1.56
N ILE A 66 9.11 -9.67 0.65
CA ILE A 66 9.61 -10.11 -0.66
C ILE A 66 11.12 -9.96 -0.67
N ALA A 67 11.82 -11.08 -0.85
CA ALA A 67 13.27 -11.12 -0.98
C ALA A 67 13.68 -11.38 -2.43
N THR A 68 14.58 -10.56 -2.95
CA THR A 68 15.27 -10.82 -4.22
C THR A 68 16.54 -11.59 -3.91
N VAL A 69 16.61 -12.84 -4.33
CA VAL A 69 17.80 -13.70 -4.28
C VAL A 69 18.37 -13.87 -5.68
N LYS A 70 19.59 -14.42 -5.80
CA LYS A 70 20.21 -14.69 -7.12
C LYS A 70 19.32 -15.52 -8.07
N LYS A 71 18.44 -16.36 -7.52
CA LYS A 71 17.51 -17.21 -8.29
C LYS A 71 16.20 -16.51 -8.68
N GLY A 72 15.97 -15.26 -8.27
CA GLY A 72 14.75 -14.51 -8.53
C GLY A 72 14.11 -13.93 -7.28
N LYS A 73 12.86 -13.46 -7.42
CA LYS A 73 12.06 -12.92 -6.31
C LYS A 73 11.31 -14.06 -5.62
N THR A 74 11.40 -14.10 -4.30
CA THR A 74 10.69 -15.07 -3.47
C THR A 74 9.98 -14.38 -2.33
N CYS A 75 8.76 -14.81 -2.03
CA CYS A 75 8.01 -14.33 -0.89
C CYS A 75 8.37 -15.14 0.35
N LEU A 76 8.57 -14.44 1.46
CA LEU A 76 8.92 -15.00 2.76
C LEU A 76 7.74 -14.84 3.71
N ASN A 77 7.65 -15.73 4.70
CA ASN A 77 6.59 -15.67 5.70
C ASN A 77 7.00 -14.73 6.84
N PRO A 78 6.31 -13.60 7.09
CA PRO A 78 6.62 -12.72 8.21
C PRO A 78 6.40 -13.38 9.59
N LYS A 79 5.71 -14.52 9.65
CA LYS A 79 5.52 -15.27 10.91
C LYS A 79 6.74 -16.11 11.30
N ASP A 80 7.70 -16.32 10.39
CA ASP A 80 8.86 -17.14 10.67
C ASP A 80 9.96 -16.32 11.35
N GLU A 81 10.50 -16.83 12.46
CA GLU A 81 11.50 -16.12 13.28
C GLU A 81 12.75 -15.70 12.48
N TRP A 82 13.21 -16.55 11.55
CA TRP A 82 14.39 -16.26 10.73
C TRP A 82 14.15 -15.10 9.74
N VAL A 83 12.90 -14.88 9.31
CA VAL A 83 12.53 -13.75 8.45
C VAL A 83 12.58 -12.45 9.25
N THR A 84 12.08 -12.45 10.48
CA THR A 84 12.18 -11.31 11.41
C THR A 84 13.63 -10.90 11.62
N LYS A 85 14.53 -11.87 11.86
CA LYS A 85 15.98 -11.60 12.02
C LYS A 85 16.61 -10.97 10.76
N ILE A 86 16.17 -11.37 9.56
CA ILE A 86 16.65 -10.76 8.31
C ILE A 86 16.20 -9.31 8.19
N ILE A 87 14.95 -9.01 8.56
CA ILE A 87 14.39 -7.65 8.52
C ILE A 87 15.15 -6.75 9.48
N GLU A 88 15.31 -7.19 10.74
CA GLU A 88 16.03 -6.44 11.78
C GLU A 88 17.48 -6.16 11.37
N GLY A 89 18.19 -7.17 10.88
CA GLY A 89 19.58 -7.04 10.43
C GLY A 89 19.76 -6.15 9.19
N ARG A 90 18.68 -5.83 8.47
CA ARG A 90 18.68 -4.95 7.29
C ARG A 90 18.08 -3.58 7.57
N SER A 91 17.55 -3.33 8.76
CA SER A 91 17.20 -1.98 9.21
C SER A 91 18.35 -1.08 8.81
N VAL A 92 18.05 -0.12 7.93
CA VAL A 92 18.98 0.97 7.61
C VAL A 92 19.51 1.39 8.96
N LYS A 93 20.82 1.25 9.19
CA LYS A 93 21.46 1.99 10.27
C LYS A 93 21.11 3.41 9.95
N VAL A 94 20.06 3.93 10.59
CA VAL A 94 19.86 5.35 10.72
C VAL A 94 21.22 5.79 11.22
N PRO A 95 21.98 6.61 10.47
CA PRO A 95 23.10 7.26 11.11
C PRO A 95 22.45 7.99 12.26
N THR A 96 22.69 7.54 13.49
CA THR A 96 22.20 8.17 14.70
C THR A 96 22.66 9.61 14.57
N ARG A 97 21.77 10.49 14.15
CA ARG A 97 22.12 11.83 13.69
C ARG A 97 22.22 12.68 14.94
N GLY A 98 23.25 12.43 15.74
CA GLY A 98 23.52 13.15 16.97
C GLY A 98 22.32 13.19 17.93
N PRO A 99 22.39 14.03 18.97
CA PRO A 99 21.23 14.33 19.80
C PRO A 99 20.15 14.95 18.92
N PHE A 100 18.92 14.47 19.08
CA PHE A 100 17.73 15.26 18.76
C PHE A 100 17.80 16.52 19.61
N THR A 101 18.41 17.59 19.11
CA THR A 101 18.01 18.92 19.54
C THR A 101 16.62 19.08 18.94
N THR A 102 15.60 18.67 19.68
CA THR A 102 14.24 19.14 19.46
C THR A 102 14.34 20.65 19.36
N LEU A 103 14.19 21.19 18.15
CA LEU A 103 14.07 22.62 17.95
C LEU A 103 12.93 23.10 18.85
N PRO A 104 13.15 24.07 19.75
CA PRO A 104 12.07 24.60 20.56
C PRO A 104 11.00 25.18 19.62
N PRO A 105 9.70 25.02 19.93
CA PRO A 105 8.57 25.35 19.05
C PRO A 105 8.37 26.85 18.79
N ASN A 106 9.36 27.70 19.08
CA ASN A 106 9.23 29.14 18.88
C ASN A 106 10.58 29.77 18.49
N SER A 107 11.10 29.42 17.33
CA SER A 107 11.97 30.34 16.59
C SER A 107 11.10 31.14 15.62
N THR A 108 10.32 32.07 16.16
CA THR A 108 9.71 33.15 15.40
C THR A 108 10.81 34.07 14.93
N SER A 109 11.46 33.74 13.80
CA SER A 109 12.25 34.71 13.05
C SER A 109 11.31 35.47 12.12
N ALA A 110 10.82 36.60 12.60
CA ALA A 110 10.61 37.76 11.73
C ALA A 110 11.96 38.21 11.12
N PRO A 111 12.01 39.06 10.08
CA PRO A 111 10.90 39.62 9.31
C PRO A 111 10.99 39.35 7.80
N GLN A 112 9.84 39.41 7.14
CA GLN A 112 9.68 39.45 5.69
C GLN A 112 10.43 40.68 5.12
N LEU A 113 11.34 40.43 4.17
CA LEU A 113 11.99 41.45 3.36
C LEU A 113 11.82 41.07 1.89
N THR A 114 10.88 41.71 1.19
CA THR A 114 10.83 41.96 -0.28
C THR A 114 9.52 42.73 -0.54
N SER A 115 9.51 44.01 -0.90
CA SER A 115 9.92 44.62 -2.18
C SER A 115 9.17 44.08 -3.42
N LYS A 116 8.16 44.85 -3.84
CA LYS A 116 7.58 45.04 -5.20
C LYS A 116 6.29 45.84 -4.99
N MET A 117 6.05 46.99 -5.62
CA MET A 117 6.15 47.34 -7.04
C MET A 117 6.42 48.85 -7.17
#